data_AF-A0A0F9MKF4-F1
#
_entry.id   AF-A0A0F9MKF4-F1
#
_cell.length_a   1.000
_cell.length_b   1.000
_cell.length_c   1.000
_cell.angle_alpha   90.00
_cell.angle_beta   90.00
_cell.angle_gamma   90.00
#
_symmetry.space_group_name_H-M   'P 1'
#
loop_
_entity.id
_entity.type
_entity.pdbx_description
1 polymer ?
#
loop_
_entity_poly.entity_id
_entity_poly.type
_entity_poly.pdbx_seq_one_letter_code
_entity_poly.pdbx_strand_id
1 'polypeptide(L)'
;TEVTILSAPEPRGKRMVKFMYIRNTDTATATVIVQLADGATNREIVKIALLQDETLVYTDTTGFKVIDTNGNTKVGGGGGFAAPTGGIDIGDSAAEGSLATHSRSDHDHAFTAPSAGYPLDVADAEADGSSTKPARDDHVHSHGISTLANAHDITNLKEYAEGTFTPTAIFAAGSGTITYTTQLGSYTRIGNAVFIRIDLETLSIASRTGNMSIGGLPFTSGATYSGGISVSSASGLAITANQVISGDIPPSNTIISVTLWDATTGVSALQHSEWTDDGRLLFVGHYLIDS
;
A
#
# COMPACT_ATOMS: atom_id res chain seq x y z
N THR A 1 -13.67 -49.50 -59.61
CA THR A 1 -13.18 -49.93 -60.94
C THR A 1 -11.81 -49.31 -61.17
N GLU A 2 -10.90 -50.00 -61.83
CA GLU A 2 -9.57 -49.44 -62.11
C GLU A 2 -9.63 -48.47 -63.30
N VAL A 3 -8.96 -47.32 -63.17
CA VAL A 3 -8.90 -46.29 -64.21
C VAL A 3 -7.44 -45.90 -64.44
N THR A 4 -6.97 -46.02 -65.69
CA THR A 4 -5.61 -45.60 -66.05
C THR A 4 -5.55 -44.08 -66.21
N ILE A 5 -4.88 -43.39 -65.28
CA ILE A 5 -4.69 -41.93 -65.30
C ILE A 5 -3.60 -41.52 -66.31
N LEU A 6 -2.52 -42.29 -66.39
CA LEU A 6 -1.39 -42.02 -67.28
C LEU A 6 -0.75 -43.33 -67.74
N SER A 7 -0.82 -43.63 -69.04
CA SER A 7 -0.16 -44.80 -69.62
C SER A 7 1.34 -44.59 -69.75
N ALA A 8 2.10 -45.69 -69.74
CA ALA A 8 3.56 -45.70 -69.91
C ALA A 8 4.01 -44.85 -71.12
N PRO A 9 5.11 -44.10 -71.00
CA PRO A 9 5.67 -43.34 -72.11
C PRO A 9 6.36 -44.28 -73.13
N GLU A 10 6.69 -43.74 -74.29
CA GLU A 10 7.64 -44.38 -75.22
C GLU A 10 9.02 -44.57 -74.55
N PRO A 11 9.90 -45.49 -75.03
CA PRO A 11 11.12 -45.91 -74.33
C PRO A 11 12.11 -44.83 -73.89
N ARG A 12 11.96 -43.59 -74.38
CA ARG A 12 12.78 -42.43 -73.99
C ARG A 12 11.96 -41.19 -73.64
N GLY A 13 10.63 -41.31 -73.59
CA GLY A 13 9.72 -40.23 -73.24
C GLY A 13 9.53 -40.09 -71.73
N LYS A 14 9.19 -38.90 -71.27
CA LYS A 14 8.68 -38.65 -69.91
C LYS A 14 7.26 -38.11 -70.02
N ARG A 15 6.36 -38.62 -69.19
CA ARG A 15 5.02 -38.07 -69.01
C ARG A 15 4.85 -37.69 -67.55
N MET A 16 4.14 -36.60 -67.30
CA MET A 16 3.82 -36.15 -65.95
C MET A 16 2.35 -35.75 -65.88
N VAL A 17 1.73 -36.04 -64.75
CA VAL A 17 0.43 -35.46 -64.40
C VAL A 17 0.71 -34.05 -63.87
N LYS A 18 0.09 -33.02 -64.47
CA LYS A 18 0.18 -31.64 -63.98
C LYS A 18 -0.90 -31.34 -62.94
N PHE A 19 -2.07 -31.91 -63.15
CA PHE A 19 -3.25 -31.69 -62.33
C PHE A 19 -4.10 -32.95 -62.29
N MET A 20 -4.65 -33.26 -61.13
CA MET A 20 -5.62 -34.33 -60.93
C MET A 20 -6.73 -33.81 -60.00
N TYR A 21 -7.97 -34.17 -60.31
CA TYR A 21 -9.14 -33.80 -59.53
C TYR A 21 -10.09 -35.00 -59.46
N ILE A 22 -10.23 -35.58 -58.27
CA ILE A 22 -11.11 -36.74 -58.04
C ILE A 22 -12.05 -36.36 -56.91
N ARG A 23 -13.35 -36.22 -57.23
CA ARG A 23 -14.39 -35.92 -56.25
C ARG A 23 -15.20 -37.16 -55.95
N ASN A 24 -15.49 -37.39 -54.67
CA ASN A 24 -16.46 -38.38 -54.27
C ASN A 24 -17.88 -37.77 -54.38
N THR A 25 -18.65 -38.19 -55.39
CA THR A 25 -20.05 -37.78 -55.55
C THR A 25 -21.04 -38.75 -54.89
N ASP A 26 -20.54 -39.84 -54.30
CA ASP A 26 -21.37 -40.82 -53.62
C ASP A 26 -21.79 -40.31 -52.24
N THR A 27 -22.93 -40.78 -51.74
CA THR A 27 -23.41 -40.48 -50.39
C THR A 27 -22.63 -41.21 -49.29
N ALA A 28 -21.73 -42.12 -49.66
CA ALA A 28 -20.90 -42.90 -48.75
C ALA A 28 -19.42 -42.55 -48.92
N THR A 29 -18.63 -42.77 -47.87
CA THR A 29 -17.18 -42.61 -47.92
C THR A 29 -16.55 -43.54 -48.97
N ALA A 30 -15.78 -42.98 -49.89
CA ALA A 30 -15.07 -43.73 -50.93
C ALA A 30 -13.56 -43.73 -50.65
N THR A 31 -12.92 -44.90 -50.76
CA THR A 31 -11.45 -44.99 -50.67
C THR A 31 -10.83 -44.88 -52.05
N VAL A 32 -10.07 -43.82 -52.28
CA VAL A 32 -9.30 -43.59 -53.51
C VAL A 32 -7.86 -44.04 -53.30
N ILE A 33 -7.39 -44.94 -54.18
CA ILE A 33 -6.02 -45.44 -54.20
C ILE A 33 -5.39 -45.03 -55.52
N VAL A 34 -4.32 -44.25 -55.47
CA VAL A 34 -3.46 -43.97 -56.63
C VAL A 34 -2.23 -44.87 -56.50
N GLN A 35 -1.92 -45.60 -57.56
CA GLN A 35 -0.86 -46.60 -57.56
C GLN A 35 -0.02 -46.52 -58.84
N LEU A 36 1.25 -46.92 -58.74
CA LEU A 36 2.13 -47.17 -59.88
C LEU A 36 2.05 -48.65 -60.24
N ALA A 37 1.66 -48.94 -61.49
CA ALA A 37 1.67 -50.28 -62.08
C ALA A 37 2.78 -50.35 -63.15
N ASP A 38 3.97 -50.84 -62.76
CA ASP A 38 5.17 -50.90 -63.60
C ASP A 38 5.39 -52.27 -64.27
N GLY A 39 4.38 -53.14 -64.25
CA GLY A 39 4.47 -54.53 -64.73
C GLY A 39 4.93 -55.52 -63.66
N ALA A 40 5.24 -55.07 -62.45
CA ALA A 40 5.44 -55.90 -61.26
C ALA A 40 4.31 -55.66 -60.24
N THR A 41 4.60 -55.75 -58.94
CA THR A 41 3.64 -55.46 -57.86
C THR A 41 3.25 -53.98 -57.87
N ASN A 42 1.94 -53.70 -57.91
CA ASN A 42 1.43 -52.34 -57.79
C ASN A 42 1.93 -51.66 -56.51
N ARG A 43 2.40 -50.41 -56.62
CA ARG A 43 2.89 -49.61 -55.49
C ARG A 43 1.91 -48.49 -55.18
N GLU A 44 1.33 -48.48 -53.98
CA GLU A 44 0.47 -47.39 -53.51
C GLU A 44 1.29 -46.08 -53.39
N ILE A 45 0.83 -45.03 -54.07
CA ILE A 45 1.39 -43.67 -53.98
C ILE A 45 0.62 -42.88 -52.94
N VAL A 46 -0.72 -42.96 -52.99
CA VAL A 46 -1.59 -42.33 -52.00
C VAL A 46 -2.85 -43.18 -51.81
N LYS A 47 -3.32 -43.27 -50.57
CA LYS A 47 -4.55 -43.95 -50.17
C LYS A 47 -5.34 -43.03 -49.25
N ILE A 48 -6.51 -42.59 -49.71
CA ILE A 48 -7.30 -41.56 -49.02
C ILE A 48 -8.76 -41.99 -48.98
N ALA A 49 -9.37 -41.88 -47.80
CA ALA A 49 -10.82 -41.92 -47.66
C ALA A 49 -11.39 -40.51 -47.91
N LEU A 50 -12.23 -40.37 -48.94
CA LEU A 50 -12.96 -39.15 -49.25
C LEU A 50 -14.39 -39.30 -48.71
N LEU A 51 -14.82 -38.39 -47.83
CA LEU A 51 -16.23 -38.27 -47.44
C LEU A 51 -17.07 -37.78 -48.63
N GLN A 52 -18.40 -37.75 -48.48
CA GLN A 52 -19.30 -37.20 -49.49
C GLN A 52 -18.86 -35.77 -49.87
N ASP A 53 -18.78 -35.50 -51.17
CA ASP A 53 -18.41 -34.22 -51.78
C ASP A 53 -16.99 -33.71 -51.50
N GLU A 54 -16.13 -34.49 -50.84
CA GLU A 54 -14.71 -34.18 -50.73
C GLU A 54 -13.97 -34.48 -52.04
N THR A 55 -12.86 -33.76 -52.26
CA THR A 55 -12.06 -33.88 -53.47
C THR A 55 -10.60 -34.14 -53.16
N LEU A 56 -10.02 -35.21 -53.71
CA LEU A 56 -8.58 -35.39 -53.82
C LEU A 56 -8.06 -34.56 -55.00
N VAL A 57 -7.14 -33.65 -54.72
CA VAL A 57 -6.48 -32.79 -55.71
C VAL A 57 -4.98 -33.05 -55.70
N TYR A 58 -4.38 -33.15 -56.88
CA TYR A 58 -2.93 -33.09 -57.06
C TYR A 58 -2.57 -31.91 -57.96
N THR A 59 -1.53 -31.17 -57.57
CA THR A 59 -0.83 -30.24 -58.47
C THR A 59 0.67 -30.55 -58.42
N ASP A 60 1.39 -30.25 -59.49
CA ASP A 60 2.84 -30.44 -59.55
C ASP A 60 3.62 -29.57 -58.55
N THR A 61 3.05 -28.46 -58.10
CA THR A 61 3.68 -27.53 -57.15
C THR A 61 3.35 -27.84 -55.68
N THR A 62 2.16 -28.36 -55.39
CA THR A 62 1.69 -28.57 -54.00
C THR A 62 1.52 -30.03 -53.60
N GLY A 63 1.65 -30.97 -54.53
CA GLY A 63 1.42 -32.39 -54.28
C GLY A 63 -0.06 -32.72 -54.03
N PHE A 64 -0.30 -33.86 -53.37
CA PHE A 64 -1.64 -34.34 -53.03
C PHE A 64 -2.23 -33.61 -51.83
N LYS A 65 -3.49 -33.19 -51.93
CA LYS A 65 -4.28 -32.63 -50.84
C LYS A 65 -5.75 -33.02 -50.97
N VAL A 66 -6.47 -33.02 -49.87
CA VAL A 66 -7.93 -33.17 -49.89
C VAL A 66 -8.56 -31.79 -49.69
N ILE A 67 -9.56 -31.46 -50.50
CA ILE A 67 -10.39 -30.27 -50.33
C ILE A 67 -11.73 -30.70 -49.75
N ASP A 68 -12.13 -30.08 -48.65
CA ASP A 68 -13.42 -30.33 -47.99
C ASP A 68 -14.59 -29.67 -48.75
N THR A 69 -15.82 -29.93 -48.29
CA THR A 69 -17.05 -29.39 -48.91
C THR A 69 -17.17 -27.87 -48.80
N ASN A 70 -16.38 -27.24 -47.92
CA ASN A 70 -16.32 -25.79 -47.73
C ASN A 70 -15.18 -25.14 -48.53
N GLY A 71 -14.40 -25.92 -49.30
CA GLY A 71 -13.30 -25.44 -50.12
C GLY A 71 -11.96 -25.30 -49.39
N ASN A 72 -11.87 -25.72 -48.13
CA ASN A 72 -10.61 -25.69 -47.38
C ASN A 72 -9.76 -26.90 -47.73
N THR A 73 -8.43 -26.73 -47.66
CA THR A 73 -7.55 -27.89 -47.68
C THR A 73 -7.67 -28.62 -46.36
N LYS A 74 -8.20 -29.84 -46.39
CA LYS A 74 -8.17 -30.78 -45.28
C LYS A 74 -6.72 -31.19 -45.07
N VAL A 75 -6.08 -30.51 -44.13
CA VAL A 75 -4.84 -31.00 -43.54
C VAL A 75 -5.19 -32.35 -42.93
N GLY A 76 -4.62 -33.44 -43.47
CA GLY A 76 -4.70 -34.73 -42.80
C GLY A 76 -4.30 -34.50 -41.36
N GLY A 77 -5.05 -35.06 -40.41
CA GLY A 77 -4.78 -34.87 -38.99
C GLY A 77 -3.34 -35.28 -38.65
N GLY A 78 -2.38 -34.39 -38.89
CA GLY A 78 -1.24 -34.26 -38.01
C GLY A 78 -1.91 -34.07 -36.67
N GLY A 79 -1.81 -35.12 -35.83
CA GLY A 79 -2.46 -35.14 -34.54
C GLY A 79 -2.30 -33.75 -33.97
N GLY A 80 -3.42 -33.08 -33.67
CA GLY A 80 -3.36 -31.82 -32.93
C GLY A 80 -2.34 -32.07 -31.84
N PHE A 81 -1.28 -31.25 -31.80
CA PHE A 81 -0.12 -31.51 -30.96
C PHE A 81 -0.64 -32.06 -29.65
N ALA A 82 -0.28 -33.32 -29.34
CA ALA A 82 -0.80 -33.96 -28.14
C ALA A 82 -0.61 -32.94 -27.01
N ALA A 83 -1.65 -32.72 -26.19
CA ALA A 83 -1.58 -31.79 -25.07
C ALA A 83 -0.21 -31.99 -24.40
N PRO A 84 0.60 -30.93 -24.25
CA PRO A 84 1.99 -31.06 -23.85
C PRO A 84 2.09 -31.95 -22.62
N THR A 85 2.61 -33.16 -22.76
CA THR A 85 2.73 -34.17 -21.69
C THR A 85 3.84 -33.85 -20.69
N GLY A 86 4.17 -32.57 -20.54
CA GLY A 86 5.32 -32.09 -19.79
C GLY A 86 5.42 -30.57 -19.74
N GLY A 87 4.28 -29.87 -19.67
CA GLY A 87 4.29 -28.56 -19.04
C GLY A 87 4.59 -28.74 -17.56
N ILE A 88 5.44 -27.92 -16.97
CA ILE A 88 5.51 -27.85 -15.51
C ILE A 88 4.15 -27.27 -15.08
N ASP A 89 3.28 -28.14 -14.54
CA ASP A 89 1.96 -27.77 -14.08
C ASP A 89 2.10 -26.80 -12.91
N ILE A 90 1.68 -25.57 -13.15
CA ILE A 90 1.52 -24.59 -12.09
C ILE A 90 0.02 -24.17 -12.16
N GLY A 91 -0.91 -25.04 -11.71
CA GLY A 91 -1.98 -24.61 -10.77
C GLY A 91 -3.46 -24.67 -11.14
N ASP A 92 -3.85 -24.73 -12.42
CA ASP A 92 -5.25 -24.90 -12.84
C ASP A 92 -5.37 -25.81 -14.07
N SER A 93 -6.59 -26.27 -14.38
CA SER A 93 -6.84 -27.13 -15.54
C SER A 93 -6.84 -26.32 -16.82
N ALA A 94 -5.89 -26.62 -17.71
CA ALA A 94 -5.82 -26.05 -19.06
C ALA A 94 -7.20 -26.12 -19.76
N ALA A 95 -7.70 -24.96 -20.20
CA ALA A 95 -8.94 -24.86 -20.98
C ALA A 95 -8.64 -24.31 -22.38
N GLU A 96 -9.19 -24.97 -23.39
CA GLU A 96 -9.08 -24.53 -24.78
C GLU A 96 -10.03 -23.34 -25.03
N GLY A 97 -9.50 -22.18 -25.43
CA GLY A 97 -10.31 -21.00 -25.81
C GLY A 97 -11.28 -21.25 -26.97
N SER A 98 -12.40 -20.54 -27.03
CA SER A 98 -13.50 -20.80 -27.99
C SER A 98 -13.38 -20.06 -29.32
N LEU A 99 -12.40 -19.16 -29.48
CA LEU A 99 -12.29 -18.28 -30.65
C LEU A 99 -11.52 -18.93 -31.81
N ALA A 100 -12.06 -18.78 -33.02
CA ALA A 100 -11.59 -19.45 -34.25
C ALA A 100 -10.47 -18.69 -35.01
N THR A 101 -9.57 -18.00 -34.31
CA THR A 101 -8.43 -17.31 -34.92
C THR A 101 -7.10 -18.02 -34.63
N HIS A 102 -6.18 -18.00 -35.60
CA HIS A 102 -4.91 -18.75 -35.62
C HIS A 102 -3.95 -18.45 -34.44
N SER A 103 -4.27 -17.44 -33.65
CA SER A 103 -3.79 -17.23 -32.28
C SER A 103 -5.00 -16.82 -31.45
N ARG A 104 -5.36 -17.62 -30.46
CA ARG A 104 -6.47 -17.30 -29.55
C ARG A 104 -6.01 -16.15 -28.66
N SER A 105 -6.64 -14.99 -28.79
CA SER A 105 -6.37 -13.82 -27.95
C SER A 105 -6.86 -14.01 -26.51
N ASP A 106 -7.67 -15.05 -26.30
CA ASP A 106 -8.22 -15.55 -25.03
C ASP A 106 -7.42 -16.75 -24.48
N HIS A 107 -6.24 -17.01 -25.02
CA HIS A 107 -5.36 -18.05 -24.48
C HIS A 107 -4.62 -17.52 -23.24
N ASP A 108 -4.95 -18.09 -22.10
CA ASP A 108 -4.28 -17.82 -20.82
C ASP A 108 -3.38 -18.99 -20.42
N HIS A 109 -2.27 -18.68 -19.74
CA HIS A 109 -1.35 -19.65 -19.15
C HIS A 109 -1.60 -19.76 -17.64
N ALA A 110 -1.45 -20.98 -17.12
CA ALA A 110 -1.57 -21.28 -15.70
C ALA A 110 -0.45 -20.66 -14.86
N PHE A 111 -0.80 -20.06 -13.72
CA PHE A 111 0.13 -19.56 -12.69
C PHE A 111 -0.35 -19.99 -11.28
N THR A 112 0.09 -21.13 -10.74
CA THR A 112 -0.01 -21.44 -9.28
C THR A 112 0.70 -20.35 -8.49
N ALA A 113 -0.01 -19.82 -7.50
CA ALA A 113 0.62 -19.16 -6.37
C ALA A 113 1.57 -20.14 -5.64
N PRO A 114 2.73 -19.69 -5.14
CA PRO A 114 3.63 -20.54 -4.36
C PRO A 114 2.90 -21.17 -3.16
N SER A 115 3.15 -22.47 -2.91
CA SER A 115 2.42 -23.26 -1.90
C SER A 115 2.76 -22.91 -0.44
N ALA A 116 3.79 -22.10 -0.21
CA ALA A 116 4.14 -21.49 1.06
C ALA A 116 5.22 -20.42 0.81
N GLY A 117 5.07 -19.26 1.46
CA GLY A 117 5.94 -18.10 1.28
C GLY A 117 7.37 -18.30 1.79
N TYR A 118 8.33 -17.65 1.13
CA TYR A 118 9.55 -17.02 1.66
C TYR A 118 10.14 -16.12 0.55
N PRO A 119 10.85 -15.01 0.84
CA PRO A 119 11.75 -14.79 1.98
C PRO A 119 11.06 -14.26 3.23
N LEU A 120 11.63 -14.65 4.38
CA LEU A 120 11.40 -14.01 5.67
C LEU A 120 11.78 -12.52 5.56
N ASP A 121 10.94 -11.60 6.03
CA ASP A 121 11.46 -10.50 6.86
C ASP A 121 10.42 -9.82 7.78
N VAL A 122 10.98 -9.27 8.86
CA VAL A 122 10.46 -8.42 9.95
C VAL A 122 8.94 -8.29 10.16
N ALA A 123 8.40 -9.26 10.91
CA ALA A 123 7.49 -9.01 12.03
C ALA A 123 5.96 -8.83 11.82
N ASP A 124 5.30 -9.37 10.79
CA ASP A 124 3.90 -9.83 10.90
C ASP A 124 3.44 -10.69 9.70
N ALA A 125 2.35 -11.44 9.87
CA ALA A 125 1.84 -12.39 8.88
C ALA A 125 1.32 -11.70 7.60
N GLU A 126 1.95 -12.01 6.46
CA GLU A 126 1.52 -11.54 5.14
C GLU A 126 0.18 -12.17 4.72
N ALA A 127 -0.69 -11.37 4.12
CA ALA A 127 -1.91 -11.84 3.48
C ALA A 127 -1.67 -11.96 1.98
N ASP A 128 -1.99 -13.13 1.44
CA ASP A 128 -1.89 -13.38 0.04
C ASP A 128 -3.06 -12.71 -0.75
N GLY A 129 -2.77 -11.67 -1.54
CA GLY A 129 -3.66 -11.18 -2.61
C GLY A 129 -4.22 -12.29 -3.52
N SER A 130 -5.47 -12.15 -3.94
CA SER A 130 -6.27 -13.17 -4.65
C SER A 130 -6.20 -13.08 -6.19
N SER A 131 -5.43 -12.14 -6.76
CA SER A 131 -5.37 -11.93 -8.22
C SER A 131 -4.67 -13.08 -8.95
N THR A 132 -5.25 -13.47 -10.08
CA THR A 132 -4.75 -14.52 -10.99
C THR A 132 -3.85 -13.97 -12.11
N LYS A 133 -3.48 -12.68 -12.08
CA LYS A 133 -2.60 -12.05 -13.09
C LYS A 133 -1.11 -12.21 -12.74
N PRO A 134 -0.21 -12.25 -13.74
CA PRO A 134 1.23 -12.31 -13.51
C PRO A 134 1.70 -11.03 -12.80
N ALA A 135 2.33 -11.21 -11.64
CA ALA A 135 2.48 -10.21 -10.58
C ALA A 135 1.13 -9.76 -10.03
N ARG A 136 0.88 -10.11 -8.76
CA ARG A 136 -0.33 -9.75 -8.03
C ARG A 136 -0.46 -8.23 -7.99
N ASP A 137 -1.27 -7.69 -8.90
CA ASP A 137 -1.67 -6.28 -8.90
C ASP A 137 -2.42 -5.90 -7.61
N ASP A 138 -2.95 -6.91 -6.90
CA ASP A 138 -3.57 -6.81 -5.58
C ASP A 138 -2.64 -7.24 -4.44
N HIS A 139 -1.33 -7.35 -4.69
CA HIS A 139 -0.37 -7.56 -3.62
C HIS A 139 -0.43 -6.37 -2.67
N VAL A 140 -0.99 -6.62 -1.49
CA VAL A 140 -0.96 -5.68 -0.38
C VAL A 140 0.17 -6.06 0.54
N HIS A 141 1.08 -5.13 0.80
CA HIS A 141 1.95 -5.27 1.96
C HIS A 141 1.08 -5.11 3.20
N SER A 142 1.18 -6.05 4.15
CA SER A 142 0.77 -5.75 5.51
C SER A 142 1.67 -4.61 5.97
N HIS A 143 1.14 -3.39 5.97
CA HIS A 143 1.78 -2.32 6.69
C HIS A 143 1.51 -2.70 8.13
N GLY A 144 2.47 -3.41 8.72
CA GLY A 144 2.27 -4.21 9.90
C GLY A 144 1.39 -3.49 10.91
N ILE A 145 0.54 -4.26 11.58
CA ILE A 145 0.03 -3.89 12.89
C ILE A 145 1.19 -3.93 13.89
N SER A 146 2.26 -3.17 13.60
CA SER A 146 3.24 -2.61 14.50
C SER A 146 3.44 -3.45 15.76
N THR A 147 3.92 -4.68 15.64
CA THR A 147 4.35 -5.46 16.81
C THR A 147 5.64 -4.91 17.45
N LEU A 148 6.21 -3.84 16.87
CA LEU A 148 7.00 -2.84 17.58
C LEU A 148 6.33 -1.48 17.42
N ALA A 149 5.57 -1.05 18.42
CA ALA A 149 4.96 0.27 18.48
C ALA A 149 5.96 1.37 18.04
N ASN A 150 5.79 1.89 16.81
CA ASN A 150 6.39 3.10 16.21
C ASN A 150 7.71 2.97 15.41
N ALA A 151 8.00 1.85 14.74
CA ALA A 151 9.29 1.69 14.03
C ALA A 151 9.41 2.35 12.63
N HIS A 152 8.32 2.78 11.99
CA HIS A 152 8.39 3.46 10.68
C HIS A 152 7.70 4.83 10.63
N ASP A 153 7.44 5.35 11.82
CA ASP A 153 6.85 6.65 11.99
C ASP A 153 7.98 7.65 12.25
N ILE A 154 8.19 8.60 11.34
CA ILE A 154 8.96 9.83 11.66
C ILE A 154 8.28 10.55 12.86
N THR A 155 7.05 10.13 13.20
CA THR A 155 6.36 10.35 14.46
C THR A 155 6.39 9.16 15.44
N ASN A 156 7.56 8.60 15.79
CA ASN A 156 7.74 8.03 17.14
C ASN A 156 7.68 9.15 18.20
N LEU A 157 6.46 9.66 18.25
CA LEU A 157 5.89 10.82 18.86
C LEU A 157 4.89 10.27 19.89
N LYS A 158 5.28 9.20 20.60
CA LYS A 158 4.52 8.64 21.76
C LYS A 158 4.23 9.69 22.83
N GLU A 159 4.78 10.89 22.66
CA GLU A 159 4.76 11.96 23.63
C GLU A 159 4.24 13.29 23.06
N TYR A 160 3.71 13.33 21.83
CA TYR A 160 2.98 14.53 21.40
C TYR A 160 1.60 14.56 22.00
N ALA A 161 1.34 15.59 22.80
CA ALA A 161 0.05 15.82 23.40
C ALA A 161 -0.23 17.32 23.41
N GLU A 162 -1.41 17.71 22.95
CA GLU A 162 -1.94 19.05 23.12
C GLU A 162 -3.07 19.02 24.13
N GLY A 163 -3.28 20.11 24.84
CA GLY A 163 -4.40 20.22 25.75
C GLY A 163 -4.54 21.58 26.40
N THR A 164 -5.64 21.72 27.14
CA THR A 164 -5.91 22.88 28.00
C THR A 164 -5.77 22.47 29.46
N PHE A 165 -5.37 23.41 30.31
CA PHE A 165 -5.32 23.24 31.76
C PHE A 165 -5.80 24.50 32.46
N THR A 166 -6.13 24.36 33.75
CA THR A 166 -6.70 25.44 34.57
C THR A 166 -5.63 25.97 35.53
N PRO A 167 -4.92 27.06 35.19
CA PRO A 167 -3.92 27.66 36.07
C PRO A 167 -4.58 28.27 37.30
N THR A 168 -3.91 28.23 38.45
CA THR A 168 -4.44 28.80 39.71
C THR A 168 -3.42 29.72 40.36
N ALA A 169 -3.85 30.85 40.91
CA ALA A 169 -3.02 31.63 41.80
C ALA A 169 -2.93 30.92 43.15
N ILE A 170 -1.70 30.70 43.63
CA ILE A 170 -1.39 30.08 44.92
C ILE A 170 -0.70 31.12 45.78
N PHE A 171 -1.08 31.19 47.06
CA PHE A 171 -0.38 31.98 48.06
C PHE A 171 0.08 31.07 49.19
N ALA A 172 1.28 31.30 49.72
CA ALA A 172 1.90 30.43 50.72
C ALA A 172 1.10 30.29 52.03
N ALA A 173 0.22 31.25 52.35
CA ALA A 173 -0.60 31.26 53.54
C ALA A 173 -1.99 31.88 53.33
N GLY A 174 -2.82 31.83 54.38
CA GLY A 174 -4.18 32.38 54.40
C GLY A 174 -5.26 31.40 53.94
N SER A 175 -6.48 31.57 54.45
CA SER A 175 -7.58 30.59 54.35
C SER A 175 -8.82 31.05 53.57
N GLY A 176 -8.83 32.25 52.96
CA GLY A 176 -9.99 32.71 52.18
C GLY A 176 -10.17 32.09 50.79
N THR A 177 -10.57 32.88 49.79
CA THR A 177 -10.93 32.41 48.44
C THR A 177 -10.34 33.33 47.38
N ILE A 178 -10.14 32.78 46.17
CA ILE A 178 -9.71 33.55 45.00
C ILE A 178 -10.77 33.33 43.93
N THR A 179 -11.27 34.42 43.36
CA THR A 179 -12.14 34.39 42.17
C THR A 179 -11.37 34.94 40.97
N TYR A 180 -11.75 34.53 39.76
CA TYR A 180 -10.99 34.81 38.54
C TYR A 180 -11.90 35.47 37.49
N THR A 181 -11.36 36.48 36.80
CA THR A 181 -11.95 37.02 35.57
C THR A 181 -11.51 36.17 34.38
N THR A 182 -10.23 35.76 34.35
CA THR A 182 -9.63 34.97 33.27
C THR A 182 -8.80 33.82 33.86
N GLN A 183 -9.01 32.60 33.36
CA GLN A 183 -8.30 31.41 33.83
C GLN A 183 -8.02 30.44 32.66
N LEU A 184 -7.06 30.81 31.81
CA LEU A 184 -6.78 30.10 30.55
C LEU A 184 -5.36 29.55 30.55
N GLY A 185 -5.23 28.24 30.35
CA GLY A 185 -3.94 27.56 30.14
C GLY A 185 -4.02 26.59 28.97
N SER A 186 -2.98 26.54 28.14
CA SER A 186 -2.82 25.57 27.06
C SER A 186 -1.39 25.07 26.95
N TYR A 187 -1.21 23.83 26.53
CA TYR A 187 0.10 23.23 26.32
C TYR A 187 0.21 22.45 25.01
N THR A 188 1.44 22.38 24.50
CA THR A 188 1.87 21.42 23.48
C THR A 188 3.10 20.70 24.04
N ARG A 189 3.01 19.39 24.17
CA ARG A 189 4.13 18.52 24.56
C ARG A 189 4.69 17.86 23.31
N ILE A 190 6.01 17.79 23.22
CA ILE A 190 6.74 17.09 22.17
C ILE A 190 7.90 16.36 22.85
N GLY A 191 7.78 15.04 23.00
CA GLY A 191 8.75 14.32 23.82
C GLY A 191 8.65 14.74 25.29
N ASN A 192 9.81 14.98 25.89
CA ASN A 192 9.94 15.49 27.24
C ASN A 192 9.84 17.02 27.34
N ALA A 193 9.69 17.75 26.22
CA ALA A 193 9.55 19.20 26.23
C ALA A 193 8.07 19.61 26.25
N VAL A 194 7.71 20.49 27.19
CA VAL A 194 6.35 21.03 27.34
C VAL A 194 6.39 22.53 27.11
N PHE A 195 5.68 23.01 26.09
CA PHE A 195 5.45 24.43 25.82
C PHE A 195 4.11 24.84 26.41
N ILE A 196 4.07 25.96 27.13
CA ILE A 196 2.86 26.45 27.80
C ILE A 196 2.56 27.91 27.44
N ARG A 197 1.27 28.24 27.48
CA ARG A 197 0.75 29.60 27.46
C ARG A 197 -0.31 29.75 28.54
N ILE A 198 -0.24 30.83 29.31
CA ILE A 198 -1.17 31.13 30.39
C ILE A 198 -1.62 32.60 30.29
N ASP A 199 -2.92 32.82 30.47
CA ASP A 199 -3.54 34.11 30.78
C ASP A 199 -4.36 33.94 32.07
N LEU A 200 -3.90 34.60 33.14
CA LEU A 200 -4.49 34.48 34.47
C LEU A 200 -4.79 35.88 34.99
N GLU A 201 -6.06 36.14 35.30
CA GLU A 201 -6.54 37.39 35.89
C GLU A 201 -7.46 37.08 37.06
N THR A 202 -7.10 37.58 38.23
CA THR A 202 -7.96 37.49 39.42
C THR A 202 -9.06 38.55 39.36
N LEU A 203 -10.17 38.28 40.05
CA LEU A 203 -11.25 39.25 40.27
C LEU A 203 -11.29 39.69 41.73
N SER A 204 -11.03 38.77 42.66
CA SER A 204 -10.98 39.08 44.09
C SER A 204 -10.10 38.08 44.82
N ILE A 205 -9.33 38.56 45.80
CA ILE A 205 -8.47 37.76 46.65
C ILE A 205 -8.87 38.02 48.11
N ALA A 206 -9.61 37.09 48.70
CA ALA A 206 -10.01 37.19 50.09
C ALA A 206 -9.01 36.45 50.99
N SER A 207 -8.45 37.14 51.99
CA SER A 207 -7.69 36.55 53.11
C SER A 207 -6.59 35.54 52.69
N ARG A 208 -5.84 35.88 51.64
CA ARG A 208 -4.62 35.19 51.18
C ARG A 208 -3.38 36.00 51.53
N THR A 209 -2.31 35.34 51.94
CA THR A 209 -1.07 36.02 52.36
C THR A 209 0.18 35.24 51.95
N GLY A 210 1.34 35.91 51.99
CA GLY A 210 2.65 35.33 51.68
C GLY A 210 2.99 35.36 50.18
N ASN A 211 3.98 34.55 49.79
CA ASN A 211 4.49 34.50 48.43
C ASN A 211 3.44 33.98 47.46
N MET A 212 3.34 34.61 46.28
CA MET A 212 2.47 34.26 45.19
C MET A 212 3.21 33.36 44.18
N SER A 213 2.54 32.30 43.75
CA SER A 213 2.97 31.43 42.66
C SER A 213 1.78 31.04 41.78
N ILE A 214 2.03 30.45 40.63
CA ILE A 214 0.97 29.95 39.74
C ILE A 214 1.04 28.42 39.72
N GLY A 215 -0.02 27.74 40.12
CA GLY A 215 -0.14 26.29 40.08
C GLY A 215 -0.93 25.77 38.89
N GLY A 216 -1.06 24.45 38.83
CA GLY A 216 -1.89 23.76 37.84
C GLY A 216 -1.14 23.41 36.55
N LEU A 217 0.19 23.35 36.56
CA LEU A 217 0.95 22.88 35.40
C LEU A 217 0.47 21.48 34.98
N PRO A 218 0.40 21.19 33.67
CA PRO A 218 -0.16 19.95 33.15
C PRO A 218 0.68 18.71 33.49
N PHE A 219 1.99 18.90 33.71
CA PHE A 219 2.93 17.85 34.08
C PHE A 219 3.94 18.38 35.09
N THR A 220 4.44 17.51 35.98
CA THR A 220 5.54 17.82 36.90
C THR A 220 6.82 18.08 36.11
N SER A 221 7.52 19.17 36.40
CA SER A 221 8.83 19.47 35.82
C SER A 221 9.89 18.45 36.22
N GLY A 222 10.89 18.26 35.36
CA GLY A 222 11.98 17.33 35.59
C GLY A 222 12.85 17.73 36.78
N ALA A 223 13.60 16.77 37.30
CA ALA A 223 14.30 16.92 38.58
C ALA A 223 15.58 17.79 38.53
N THR A 224 16.13 18.07 37.35
CA THR A 224 17.48 18.65 37.21
C THR A 224 17.50 20.14 36.89
N TYR A 225 16.62 20.60 35.99
CA TYR A 225 16.68 21.96 35.45
C TYR A 225 15.35 22.69 35.62
N SER A 226 15.40 23.96 36.00
CA SER A 226 14.21 24.83 35.98
C SER A 226 13.78 25.10 34.54
N GLY A 227 12.46 25.20 34.33
CA GLY A 227 11.87 25.73 33.12
C GLY A 227 11.89 27.26 33.09
N GLY A 228 11.93 27.83 31.89
CA GLY A 228 11.91 29.28 31.69
C GLY A 228 10.53 29.79 31.32
N ILE A 229 10.15 30.95 31.86
CA ILE A 229 8.97 31.70 31.43
C ILE A 229 9.38 33.07 30.86
N SER A 230 8.55 33.60 29.96
CA SER A 230 8.63 34.95 29.44
C SER A 230 7.29 35.65 29.68
N VAL A 231 7.33 36.71 30.48
CA VAL A 231 6.16 37.53 30.80
C VAL A 231 5.88 38.46 29.63
N SER A 232 4.77 38.23 28.95
CA SER A 232 4.36 39.01 27.78
C SER A 232 3.62 40.29 28.16
N SER A 233 2.83 40.24 29.23
CA SER A 233 2.12 41.41 29.78
C SER A 233 1.75 41.19 31.24
N ALA A 234 1.70 42.28 32.00
CA ALA A 234 1.30 42.31 33.40
C ALA A 234 0.48 43.57 33.68
N SER A 235 -0.61 43.45 34.44
CA SER A 235 -1.46 44.58 34.86
C SER A 235 -2.11 44.30 36.22
N GLY A 236 -2.66 45.30 36.89
CA GLY A 236 -3.25 45.11 38.22
C GLY A 236 -2.23 44.63 39.25
N LEU A 237 -1.02 45.21 39.23
CA LEU A 237 0.04 44.85 40.17
C LEU A 237 0.40 46.07 41.02
N ALA A 238 0.57 45.87 42.33
CA ALA A 238 1.04 46.86 43.28
C ALA A 238 2.55 46.76 43.46
N ILE A 239 3.28 46.73 42.34
CA ILE A 239 4.75 46.69 42.31
C ILE A 239 5.32 48.11 42.22
N THR A 240 6.54 48.29 42.71
CA THR A 240 7.24 49.58 42.65
C THR A 240 7.75 49.86 41.24
N ALA A 241 7.86 51.14 40.87
CA ALA A 241 8.48 51.54 39.62
C ALA A 241 9.88 50.95 39.46
N ASN A 242 10.25 50.60 38.22
CA ASN A 242 11.51 49.97 37.84
C ASN A 242 11.70 48.53 38.35
N GLN A 243 10.66 47.87 38.86
CA GLN A 243 10.66 46.43 39.08
C GLN A 243 10.14 45.68 37.84
N VAL A 244 10.64 44.47 37.62
CA VAL A 244 10.22 43.61 36.50
C VAL A 244 9.75 42.26 37.02
N ILE A 245 8.56 41.82 36.57
CA ILE A 245 8.05 40.47 36.85
C ILE A 245 8.85 39.46 36.04
N SER A 246 9.29 38.41 36.71
CA SER A 246 9.98 37.26 36.14
C SER A 246 9.46 35.99 36.81
N GLY A 247 9.99 34.85 36.41
CA GLY A 247 9.75 33.61 37.13
C GLY A 247 10.50 32.46 36.51
N ASP A 248 10.31 31.30 37.12
CA ASP A 248 10.82 30.03 36.65
C ASP A 248 9.87 28.90 37.06
N ILE A 249 10.02 27.75 36.42
CA ILE A 249 9.35 26.52 36.80
C ILE A 249 10.38 25.71 37.58
N PRO A 250 10.32 25.64 38.92
CA PRO A 250 11.33 24.96 39.71
C PRO A 250 11.37 23.45 39.39
N PRO A 251 12.48 22.74 39.63
CA PRO A 251 12.55 21.30 39.41
C PRO A 251 11.55 20.52 40.29
N SER A 252 11.08 19.37 39.80
CA SER A 252 10.16 18.46 40.50
C SER A 252 8.89 19.15 41.02
N ASN A 253 8.33 20.09 40.26
CA ASN A 253 7.22 20.93 40.70
C ASN A 253 6.09 21.02 39.66
N THR A 254 4.90 21.39 40.11
CA THR A 254 3.72 21.67 39.27
C THR A 254 3.30 23.15 39.36
N ILE A 255 4.21 23.99 39.85
CA ILE A 255 4.03 25.43 39.99
C ILE A 255 5.07 26.20 39.18
N ILE A 256 4.72 27.44 38.87
CA ILE A 256 5.58 28.50 38.39
C ILE A 256 5.84 29.43 39.58
N SER A 257 7.11 29.59 39.94
CA SER A 257 7.55 30.59 40.89
C SER A 257 7.54 31.96 40.23
N VAL A 258 6.84 32.94 40.82
CA VAL A 258 6.80 34.31 40.29
C VAL A 258 7.70 35.19 41.15
N THR A 259 8.62 35.89 40.50
CA THR A 259 9.64 36.71 41.14
C THR A 259 9.60 38.14 40.61
N LEU A 260 10.15 39.05 41.41
CA LEU A 260 10.44 40.41 41.04
C LEU A 260 11.95 40.59 40.93
N TRP A 261 12.39 41.20 39.84
CA TRP A 261 13.67 41.89 39.82
C TRP A 261 13.47 43.25 40.48
N ASP A 262 13.71 43.26 41.79
CA ASP A 262 13.64 44.44 42.64
C ASP A 262 14.87 45.34 42.44
N ALA A 263 14.60 46.65 42.33
CA ALA A 263 15.64 47.64 42.09
C ALA A 263 16.62 47.82 43.27
N THR A 264 16.26 47.34 44.47
CA THR A 264 17.07 47.54 45.70
C THR A 264 17.67 46.25 46.22
N THR A 265 16.89 45.17 46.22
CA THR A 265 17.15 43.89 46.91
C THR A 265 17.65 42.82 45.95
N GLY A 266 17.60 43.07 44.64
CA GLY A 266 17.88 42.07 43.63
C GLY A 266 16.64 41.24 43.34
N VAL A 267 16.69 39.91 43.48
CA VAL A 267 15.53 39.06 43.17
C VAL A 267 14.75 38.73 44.44
N SER A 268 13.44 38.99 44.45
CA SER A 268 12.52 38.62 45.52
C SER A 268 11.33 37.81 44.98
N ALA A 269 10.65 37.05 45.83
CA ALA A 269 9.40 36.40 45.46
C ALA A 269 8.26 37.43 45.45
N LEU A 270 7.37 37.36 44.46
CA LEU A 270 6.19 38.22 44.40
C LEU A 270 5.30 37.95 45.62
N GLN A 271 4.91 38.99 46.34
CA GLN A 271 4.09 38.92 47.54
C GLN A 271 2.60 39.11 47.23
N HIS A 272 1.73 38.58 48.09
CA HIS A 272 0.29 38.85 48.03
C HIS A 272 -0.06 40.34 48.03
N SER A 273 0.74 41.19 48.66
CA SER A 273 0.52 42.65 48.68
C SER A 273 0.85 43.32 47.35
N GLU A 274 1.58 42.63 46.46
CA GLU A 274 2.02 43.13 45.15
C GLU A 274 1.11 42.65 44.01
N TRP A 275 0.26 41.64 44.28
CA TRP A 275 -0.80 41.17 43.39
C TRP A 275 -2.15 41.70 43.87
N THR A 276 -2.79 42.61 43.14
CA THR A 276 -4.09 43.19 43.55
C THR A 276 -5.26 42.28 43.17
N ASP A 277 -6.47 42.62 43.62
CA ASP A 277 -7.68 41.84 43.32
C ASP A 277 -7.88 41.60 41.81
N ASP A 278 -7.53 42.58 40.98
CA ASP A 278 -7.58 42.60 39.51
C ASP A 278 -6.23 42.28 38.84
N GLY A 279 -5.31 41.63 39.56
CA GLY A 279 -4.00 41.27 39.03
C GLY A 279 -4.06 40.29 37.87
N ARG A 280 -3.29 40.57 36.81
CA ARG A 280 -3.20 39.77 35.59
C ARG A 280 -1.77 39.54 35.14
N LEU A 281 -1.48 38.31 34.72
CA LEU A 281 -0.28 37.95 33.99
C LEU A 281 -0.60 37.14 32.74
N LEU A 282 -0.02 37.57 31.62
CA LEU A 282 0.05 36.81 30.37
C LEU A 282 1.48 36.39 30.14
N PHE A 283 1.73 35.09 30.02
CA PHE A 283 3.08 34.58 29.79
C PHE A 283 3.09 33.30 28.96
N VAL A 284 4.26 33.03 28.39
CA VAL A 284 4.60 31.81 27.66
C VAL A 284 5.85 31.20 28.29
N GLY A 285 6.03 29.90 28.16
CA GLY A 285 7.22 29.24 28.71
C GLY A 285 7.43 27.86 28.17
N HIS A 286 8.56 27.26 28.54
CA HIS A 286 8.82 25.85 28.29
C HIS A 286 9.60 25.24 29.45
N TYR A 287 9.41 23.94 29.64
CA TYR A 287 10.13 23.14 30.62
C TYR A 287 10.29 21.70 30.13
N LEU A 288 11.21 20.98 30.75
CA LEU A 288 11.40 19.55 30.50
C LEU A 288 10.74 18.75 31.62
N ILE A 289 10.24 17.56 31.29
CA ILE A 289 9.76 16.55 32.24
C ILE A 289 10.71 15.35 32.26
N ASP A 290 10.66 14.55 33.31
CA ASP A 290 11.40 13.28 33.36
C ASP A 290 10.66 12.23 32.49
N SER A 291 11.42 11.40 31.77
CA SER A 291 10.94 10.36 30.84
C SER A 291 10.41 9.12 31.54
#